data_AF-A0A8C5KCH8-F1
#
_entry.id   AF-A0A8C5KCH8-F1
#
_cell.length_a   1.000
_cell.length_b   1.000
_cell.length_c   1.000
_cell.angle_alpha   90.00
_cell.angle_beta   90.00
_cell.angle_gamma   90.00
#
_symmetry.space_group_name_H-M   'P 1'
#
loop_
_entity.id
_entity.type
_entity.pdbx_description
1 polymer ?
#
loop_
_entity_poly.entity_id
_entity_poly.type
_entity_poly.pdbx_seq_one_letter_code
_entity_poly.pdbx_strand_id
1 'polypeptide(L)'
;MAAAAPAAPALDAQPQRDAKIETEADELGRLRAELAGALAEMETMKAVAEVSESTKAEAVAAVQRQCQEEVASLQAILKDSINSYEAQITLLKQERQQQQQDREEKERELGHLKQLLSRANPLDSLEKQMEKAHEDSEKLREIVLPMEREIAELKAKLLRAEELIQEIQRRPQQPTSLHGSVELLSLSRNPSPPLEPLDEPSGDGGPAAEAFARNCDDSASISSFSLGSGAGSSASLPRGRQGLSPEQEETASLVSTGTLVPEGIYLPPPGYQLVSDTQWEQLQVEGRQLQKELEGISRERDELQEGLRRSNEDCAKQMQVLLAQVQNSEKLLRTLQGTVSQAQERVQLQMAELATSHKCLHHEVKRLNEENQGLRAEQLPSSSPQGPEQHEGQEKALPSSVKELHQLVQHTRQQARARQQAQEHEAERLRIEIVTLREALEEEKAARASLEGQLRVQREETASLCSLRIEMERVQQEQSKAQLTDLLSEQRAKALRLQAELETSEQVQRDFVRLSQALQVRLEWIRQAETLEQVHSILDEAPLKDIRDIKDS
;
A
#
# COMPACT_ATOMS: atom_id res chain seq x y z
N MET A 1 -40.47 146.80 39.66
CA MET A 1 -40.69 145.48 40.29
C MET A 1 -40.16 144.45 39.29
N ALA A 2 -38.91 143.97 39.42
CA ALA A 2 -38.52 142.73 40.12
C ALA A 2 -39.24 141.49 39.55
N ALA A 3 -38.67 140.34 39.20
CA ALA A 3 -37.32 139.78 38.99
C ALA A 3 -37.57 138.30 38.57
N ALA A 4 -36.85 137.70 37.61
CA ALA A 4 -36.62 136.25 37.52
C ALA A 4 -35.59 135.89 36.44
N ALA A 5 -34.77 134.90 36.76
CA ALA A 5 -33.48 134.48 36.19
C ALA A 5 -33.53 133.72 34.84
N PRO A 6 -32.38 133.49 34.17
CA PRO A 6 -32.28 132.78 32.90
C PRO A 6 -32.13 131.26 33.09
N ALA A 7 -32.63 130.47 32.12
CA ALA A 7 -32.41 129.03 32.04
C ALA A 7 -31.54 128.69 30.82
N ALA A 8 -30.41 128.03 31.06
CA ALA A 8 -29.66 127.28 30.05
C ALA A 8 -30.47 126.05 29.57
N PRO A 9 -30.20 125.52 28.37
CA PRO A 9 -29.63 124.17 28.37
C PRO A 9 -28.62 123.87 27.24
N ALA A 10 -27.59 123.15 27.65
CA ALA A 10 -26.94 122.00 27.00
C ALA A 10 -26.68 122.01 25.49
N LEU A 11 -25.41 122.28 25.17
CA LEU A 11 -24.67 121.91 23.96
C LEU A 11 -24.52 120.37 23.83
N ASP A 12 -24.80 119.86 22.62
CA ASP A 12 -23.88 119.03 21.81
C ASP A 12 -23.44 117.61 22.29
N ALA A 13 -24.40 116.71 22.55
CA ALA A 13 -24.11 115.29 22.86
C ALA A 13 -24.88 114.23 22.03
N GLN A 14 -25.72 114.65 21.07
CA GLN A 14 -26.57 113.76 20.27
C GLN A 14 -25.88 113.03 19.09
N PRO A 15 -25.08 113.70 18.23
CA PRO A 15 -24.53 113.02 17.05
C PRO A 15 -23.49 111.93 17.38
N GLN A 16 -22.78 112.05 18.51
CA GLN A 16 -21.87 110.99 18.98
C GLN A 16 -22.59 109.80 19.63
N ARG A 17 -23.82 109.99 20.13
CA ARG A 17 -24.66 108.89 20.65
C ARG A 17 -25.30 108.14 19.50
N ASP A 18 -25.82 108.84 18.51
CA ASP A 18 -26.47 108.22 17.36
C ASP A 18 -25.47 107.41 16.50
N ALA A 19 -24.26 107.94 16.29
CA ALA A 19 -23.19 107.18 15.62
C ALA A 19 -22.72 105.96 16.42
N LYS A 20 -22.70 106.04 17.77
CA LYS A 20 -22.39 104.89 18.63
C LYS A 20 -23.49 103.83 18.59
N ILE A 21 -24.76 104.25 18.56
CA ILE A 21 -25.91 103.36 18.46
C ILE A 21 -25.94 102.64 17.10
N GLU A 22 -25.61 103.32 16.00
CA GLU A 22 -25.47 102.69 14.69
C GLU A 22 -24.31 101.68 14.66
N THR A 23 -23.15 102.01 15.22
CA THR A 23 -22.03 101.05 15.30
C THR A 23 -22.37 99.83 16.17
N GLU A 24 -23.06 100.04 17.29
CA GLU A 24 -23.52 98.95 18.16
C GLU A 24 -24.60 98.10 17.47
N ALA A 25 -25.48 98.69 16.66
CA ALA A 25 -26.47 97.97 15.87
C ALA A 25 -25.84 97.12 14.76
N ASP A 26 -24.81 97.64 14.08
CA ASP A 26 -24.04 96.93 13.07
C ASP A 26 -23.21 95.78 13.68
N GLU A 27 -22.66 95.99 14.88
CA GLU A 27 -21.98 94.95 15.66
C GLU A 27 -22.96 93.86 16.12
N LEU A 28 -24.14 94.22 16.61
CA LEU A 28 -25.21 93.27 16.94
C LEU A 28 -25.69 92.49 15.71
N GLY A 29 -25.76 93.13 14.54
CA GLY A 29 -26.07 92.48 13.27
C GLY A 29 -25.02 91.44 12.88
N ARG A 30 -23.73 91.79 13.00
CA ARG A 30 -22.60 90.86 12.77
C ARG A 30 -22.61 89.69 13.75
N LEU A 31 -22.78 89.94 15.05
CA LEU A 31 -22.85 88.89 16.07
C LEU A 31 -24.05 87.95 15.84
N ARG A 32 -25.19 88.46 15.38
CA ARG A 32 -26.35 87.63 15.00
C ARG A 32 -26.06 86.75 13.78
N ALA A 33 -25.36 87.28 12.79
CA ALA A 33 -24.96 86.52 11.60
C ALA A 33 -23.93 85.43 11.96
N GLU A 34 -22.95 85.73 12.81
CA GLU A 34 -21.98 84.76 13.32
C GLU A 34 -22.66 83.67 14.15
N LEU A 35 -23.60 84.03 15.02
CA LEU A 35 -24.40 83.06 15.79
C LEU A 35 -25.21 82.14 14.86
N ALA A 36 -25.85 82.70 13.82
CA ALA A 36 -26.59 81.91 12.84
C ALA A 36 -25.68 80.97 12.04
N GLY A 37 -24.47 81.43 11.67
CA GLY A 37 -23.45 80.58 11.04
C GLY A 37 -22.99 79.45 11.93
N ALA A 38 -22.66 79.73 13.20
CA ALA A 38 -22.24 78.74 14.17
C ALA A 38 -23.34 77.69 14.46
N LEU A 39 -24.62 78.09 14.49
CA LEU A 39 -25.74 77.16 14.64
C LEU A 39 -25.89 76.23 13.43
N ALA A 40 -25.74 76.76 12.20
CA ALA A 40 -25.76 75.93 10.98
C ALA A 40 -24.57 74.96 10.96
N GLU A 41 -23.37 75.40 11.35
CA GLU A 41 -22.20 74.53 11.48
C GLU A 41 -22.42 73.43 12.53
N MET A 42 -23.03 73.75 13.67
CA MET A 42 -23.41 72.75 14.68
C MET A 42 -24.40 71.72 14.13
N GLU A 43 -25.41 72.15 13.37
CA GLU A 43 -26.38 71.24 12.75
C GLU A 43 -25.71 70.32 11.71
N THR A 44 -24.79 70.85 10.90
CA THR A 44 -24.04 70.02 9.94
C THR A 44 -23.11 69.03 10.65
N MET A 45 -22.40 69.45 11.70
CA MET A 45 -21.57 68.55 12.52
C MET A 45 -22.42 67.46 13.18
N LYS A 46 -23.63 67.79 13.65
CA LYS A 46 -24.56 66.82 14.22
C LYS A 46 -25.01 65.79 13.18
N ALA A 47 -25.35 66.22 11.97
CA ALA A 47 -25.70 65.31 10.88
C ALA A 47 -24.53 64.39 10.48
N VAL A 48 -23.31 64.94 10.39
CA VAL A 48 -22.10 64.14 10.12
C VAL A 48 -21.82 63.15 11.25
N ALA A 49 -22.00 63.55 12.50
CA ALA A 49 -21.84 62.66 13.65
C ALA A 49 -22.84 61.50 13.60
N GLU A 50 -24.12 61.77 13.33
CA GLU A 50 -25.18 60.76 13.19
C GLU A 50 -24.89 59.78 12.05
N VAL A 51 -24.47 60.28 10.87
CA VAL A 51 -24.05 59.41 9.76
C VAL A 51 -22.83 58.58 10.14
N SER A 52 -21.85 59.15 10.86
CA SER A 52 -20.67 58.41 11.33
C SER A 52 -21.03 57.31 12.34
N GLU A 53 -22.00 57.57 13.22
CA GLU A 53 -22.48 56.61 14.21
C GLU A 53 -23.24 55.48 13.51
N SER A 54 -24.15 55.81 12.58
CA SER A 54 -24.86 54.82 11.76
C SER A 54 -23.89 53.95 10.95
N THR A 55 -22.87 54.56 10.33
CA THR A 55 -21.87 53.82 9.53
C THR A 55 -21.05 52.88 10.42
N LYS A 56 -20.66 53.31 11.62
CA LYS A 56 -19.98 52.45 12.61
C LYS A 56 -20.89 51.32 13.06
N ALA A 57 -22.16 51.59 13.35
CA ALA A 57 -23.13 50.58 13.75
C ALA A 57 -23.34 49.52 12.66
N GLU A 58 -23.45 49.96 11.39
CA GLU A 58 -23.58 49.06 10.25
C GLU A 58 -22.32 48.21 10.04
N ALA A 59 -21.12 48.79 10.15
CA ALA A 59 -19.86 48.07 10.06
C ALA A 59 -19.73 47.01 11.16
N VAL A 60 -20.09 47.36 12.40
CA VAL A 60 -20.12 46.40 13.52
C VAL A 60 -21.12 45.28 13.27
N ALA A 61 -22.33 45.61 12.80
CA ALA A 61 -23.34 44.60 12.47
C ALA A 61 -22.92 43.69 11.32
N ALA A 62 -22.19 44.20 10.32
CA ALA A 62 -21.64 43.41 9.22
C ALA A 62 -20.57 42.41 9.72
N VAL A 63 -19.65 42.86 10.57
CA VAL A 63 -18.64 41.98 11.18
C VAL A 63 -19.28 40.92 12.07
N GLN A 64 -20.31 41.28 12.85
CA GLN A 64 -21.06 40.33 13.66
C GLN A 64 -21.76 39.26 12.81
N ARG A 65 -22.40 39.66 11.69
CA ARG A 65 -23.02 38.72 10.74
C ARG A 65 -21.98 37.79 10.13
N GLN A 66 -20.85 38.31 9.67
CA GLN A 66 -19.77 37.47 9.12
C GLN A 66 -19.24 36.47 10.15
N CYS A 67 -19.02 36.89 11.39
CA CYS A 67 -18.58 35.99 12.47
C CYS A 67 -19.61 34.89 12.74
N GLN A 68 -20.91 35.22 12.74
CA GLN A 68 -21.98 34.23 12.90
C GLN A 68 -22.02 33.24 11.73
N GLU A 69 -21.85 33.72 10.50
CA GLU A 69 -21.81 32.89 9.29
C GLU A 69 -20.59 31.96 9.29
N GLU A 70 -19.40 32.46 9.68
CA GLU A 70 -18.19 31.66 9.81
C GLU A 70 -18.36 30.57 10.89
N VAL A 71 -18.94 30.91 12.04
CA VAL A 71 -19.25 29.94 13.10
C VAL A 71 -20.25 28.89 12.59
N ALA A 72 -21.32 29.29 11.90
CA ALA A 72 -22.30 28.36 11.34
C ALA A 72 -21.68 27.44 10.27
N SER A 73 -20.82 27.99 9.42
CA SER A 73 -20.08 27.23 8.39
C SER A 73 -19.13 26.21 9.02
N LEU A 74 -18.34 26.63 10.02
CA LEU A 74 -17.44 25.72 10.75
C LEU A 74 -18.23 24.63 11.48
N GLN A 75 -19.37 24.96 12.08
CA GLN A 75 -20.25 23.98 12.71
C GLN A 75 -20.83 22.98 11.70
N ALA A 76 -21.20 23.43 10.50
CA ALA A 76 -21.70 22.57 9.44
C ALA A 76 -20.61 21.60 8.95
N ILE A 77 -19.40 22.09 8.66
CA ILE A 77 -18.26 21.25 8.24
C ILE A 77 -17.91 20.23 9.33
N LEU A 78 -17.87 20.65 10.59
CA LEU A 78 -17.58 19.75 11.70
C LEU A 78 -18.66 18.66 11.81
N LYS A 79 -19.94 19.04 11.69
CA LYS A 79 -21.06 18.10 11.72
C LYS A 79 -20.97 17.08 10.57
N ASP A 80 -20.64 17.52 9.36
CA ASP A 80 -20.48 16.63 8.20
C ASP A 80 -19.28 15.69 8.37
N SER A 81 -18.18 16.17 8.96
CA SER A 81 -17.03 15.34 9.26
C SER A 81 -17.36 14.27 10.31
N ILE A 82 -18.10 14.63 11.37
CA ILE A 82 -18.56 13.70 12.40
C ILE A 82 -19.47 12.64 11.77
N ASN A 83 -20.46 13.06 10.98
CA ASN A 83 -21.38 12.13 10.30
C ASN A 83 -20.63 11.17 9.36
N SER A 84 -19.61 11.65 8.65
CA SER A 84 -18.76 10.82 7.79
C SER A 84 -17.98 9.78 8.60
N TYR A 85 -17.37 10.18 9.72
CA TYR A 85 -16.68 9.24 10.62
C TYR A 85 -17.64 8.25 11.27
N GLU A 86 -18.83 8.68 11.68
CA GLU A 86 -19.87 7.80 12.20
C GLU A 86 -20.29 6.75 11.16
N ALA A 87 -20.52 7.17 9.91
CA ALA A 87 -20.83 6.25 8.81
C ALA A 87 -19.69 5.25 8.59
N GLN A 88 -18.43 5.69 8.56
CA GLN A 88 -17.27 4.80 8.40
C GLN A 88 -17.17 3.80 9.56
N ILE A 89 -17.41 4.23 10.80
CA ILE A 89 -17.42 3.34 11.97
C ILE A 89 -18.55 2.31 11.86
N THR A 90 -19.74 2.70 11.38
CA THR A 90 -20.84 1.73 11.18
C THR A 90 -20.52 0.70 10.11
N LEU A 91 -19.91 1.11 9.00
CA LEU A 91 -19.47 0.19 7.94
C LEU A 91 -18.40 -0.79 8.45
N LEU A 92 -17.39 -0.29 9.18
CA LEU A 92 -16.35 -1.15 9.77
C LEU A 92 -16.93 -2.12 10.81
N LYS A 93 -17.92 -1.70 11.60
CA LYS A 93 -18.63 -2.58 12.54
C LYS A 93 -19.41 -3.67 11.79
N GLN A 94 -20.09 -3.30 10.70
CA GLN A 94 -20.83 -4.25 9.87
C GLN A 94 -19.88 -5.25 9.19
N GLU A 95 -18.77 -4.79 8.62
CA GLU A 95 -17.75 -5.64 8.00
C GLU A 95 -17.16 -6.63 9.02
N ARG A 96 -16.83 -6.16 10.23
CA ARG A 96 -16.38 -7.06 11.31
C ARG A 96 -17.42 -8.11 11.68
N GLN A 97 -18.69 -7.72 11.74
CA GLN A 97 -19.78 -8.65 12.03
C GLN A 97 -19.96 -9.68 10.91
N GLN A 98 -19.86 -9.27 9.65
CA GLN A 98 -19.89 -10.17 8.50
C GLN A 98 -18.73 -11.17 8.56
N GLN A 99 -17.50 -10.68 8.76
CA GLN A 99 -16.33 -11.56 8.89
C GLN A 99 -16.48 -12.54 10.06
N GLN A 100 -17.14 -12.14 11.15
CA GLN A 100 -17.41 -13.04 12.26
C GLN A 100 -18.42 -14.13 11.88
N GLN A 101 -19.49 -13.76 11.18
CA GLN A 101 -20.47 -14.73 10.67
C GLN A 101 -19.83 -15.72 9.69
N ASP A 102 -19.02 -15.23 8.75
CA ASP A 102 -18.30 -16.07 7.80
C ASP A 102 -17.35 -17.04 8.52
N ARG A 103 -16.63 -16.57 9.55
CA ARG A 103 -15.78 -17.43 10.39
C ARG A 103 -16.58 -18.52 11.08
N GLU A 104 -17.73 -18.18 11.66
CA GLU A 104 -18.59 -19.16 12.33
C GLU A 104 -19.20 -20.16 11.33
N GLU A 105 -19.59 -19.73 10.13
CA GLU A 105 -20.06 -20.63 9.07
C GLU A 105 -18.96 -21.59 8.63
N LYS A 106 -17.73 -21.11 8.41
CA LYS A 106 -16.58 -21.96 8.11
C LYS A 106 -16.28 -22.93 9.25
N GLU A 107 -16.43 -22.51 10.50
CA GLU A 107 -16.27 -23.39 11.67
C GLU A 107 -17.35 -24.48 11.71
N ARG A 108 -18.61 -24.14 11.39
CA ARG A 108 -19.71 -25.12 11.26
C ARG A 108 -19.45 -26.11 10.13
N GLU A 109 -19.00 -25.64 8.96
CA GLU A 109 -18.62 -26.49 7.83
C GLU A 109 -17.46 -27.43 8.19
N LEU A 110 -16.41 -26.91 8.84
CA LEU A 110 -15.29 -27.71 9.32
C LEU A 110 -15.74 -28.74 10.37
N GLY A 111 -16.66 -28.37 11.27
CA GLY A 111 -17.27 -29.29 12.22
C GLY A 111 -18.02 -30.44 11.52
N HIS A 112 -18.81 -30.11 10.50
CA HIS A 112 -19.54 -31.09 9.69
C HIS A 112 -18.58 -32.03 8.93
N LEU A 113 -17.54 -31.49 8.29
CA LEU A 113 -16.53 -32.29 7.60
C LEU A 113 -15.76 -33.21 8.56
N LYS A 114 -15.40 -32.71 9.75
CA LYS A 114 -14.78 -33.53 10.80
C LYS A 114 -15.70 -34.68 11.25
N GLN A 115 -17.00 -34.42 11.36
CA GLN A 115 -17.99 -35.44 11.69
C GLN A 115 -18.15 -36.49 10.57
N LEU A 116 -18.04 -36.09 9.31
CA LEU A 116 -18.04 -37.02 8.18
C LEU A 116 -16.77 -37.87 8.13
N LEU A 117 -15.60 -37.26 8.37
CA LEU A 117 -14.32 -37.97 8.47
C LEU A 117 -14.31 -38.97 9.63
N SER A 118 -14.83 -38.61 10.80
CA SER A 118 -14.91 -39.55 11.93
C SER A 118 -15.91 -40.69 11.70
N ARG A 119 -16.95 -40.47 10.89
CA ARG A 119 -17.91 -41.51 10.48
C ARG A 119 -17.39 -42.38 9.34
N ALA A 120 -16.46 -41.87 8.52
CA ALA A 120 -15.82 -42.57 7.42
C ALA A 120 -14.31 -42.72 7.71
N ASN A 121 -13.95 -43.60 8.65
CA ASN A 121 -12.58 -44.12 8.78
C ASN A 121 -12.44 -45.38 7.88
N PRO A 122 -12.12 -45.25 6.57
CA PRO A 122 -11.80 -46.40 5.73
C PRO A 122 -10.53 -47.12 6.21
N LEU A 123 -9.71 -46.46 7.04
CA LEU A 123 -8.51 -47.02 7.65
C LEU A 123 -8.85 -48.17 8.60
N ASP A 124 -9.90 -48.09 9.42
CA ASP A 124 -10.30 -49.20 10.30
C ASP A 124 -10.77 -50.44 9.50
N SER A 125 -11.38 -50.20 8.33
CA SER A 125 -11.81 -51.29 7.45
C SER A 125 -10.62 -51.93 6.72
N LEU A 126 -9.65 -51.11 6.28
CA LEU A 126 -8.44 -51.59 5.62
C LEU A 126 -7.50 -52.29 6.60
N GLU A 127 -7.36 -51.76 7.82
CA GLU A 127 -6.57 -52.36 8.92
C GLU A 127 -7.09 -53.76 9.25
N LYS A 128 -8.41 -53.94 9.39
CA LYS A 128 -9.02 -55.27 9.58
C LYS A 128 -8.80 -56.21 8.40
N GLN A 129 -8.78 -55.69 7.16
CA GLN A 129 -8.48 -56.49 5.98
C GLN A 129 -6.99 -56.90 5.93
N MET A 130 -6.09 -55.99 6.32
CA MET A 130 -4.64 -56.27 6.41
C MET A 130 -4.32 -57.26 7.53
N GLU A 131 -4.97 -57.13 8.69
CA GLU A 131 -4.83 -58.06 9.81
C GLU A 131 -5.28 -59.47 9.42
N LYS A 132 -6.43 -59.59 8.75
CA LYS A 132 -6.92 -60.87 8.22
C LYS A 132 -5.97 -61.49 7.19
N ALA A 133 -5.44 -60.69 6.26
CA ALA A 133 -4.47 -61.17 5.27
C ALA A 133 -3.16 -61.62 5.94
N HIS A 134 -2.74 -60.95 7.01
CA HIS A 134 -1.57 -61.33 7.80
C HIS A 134 -1.79 -62.66 8.55
N GLU A 135 -2.94 -62.82 9.20
CA GLU A 135 -3.31 -64.08 9.85
C GLU A 135 -3.36 -65.26 8.87
N ASP A 136 -3.91 -65.06 7.67
CA ASP A 136 -3.99 -66.10 6.66
C ASP A 136 -2.60 -66.47 6.11
N SER A 137 -1.70 -65.49 5.98
CA SER A 137 -0.29 -65.74 5.63
C SER A 137 0.44 -66.55 6.70
N GLU A 138 0.25 -66.24 7.99
CA GLU A 138 0.84 -67.00 9.09
C GLU A 138 0.31 -68.43 9.16
N LYS A 139 -1.00 -68.64 8.97
CA LYS A 139 -1.59 -70.00 8.87
C LYS A 139 -1.01 -70.79 7.70
N LEU A 140 -0.81 -70.16 6.55
CA LEU A 140 -0.16 -70.79 5.40
C LEU A 140 1.30 -71.16 5.72
N ARG A 141 2.03 -70.26 6.39
CA ARG A 141 3.41 -70.52 6.82
C ARG A 141 3.50 -71.70 7.79
N GLU A 142 2.56 -71.82 8.73
CA GLU A 142 2.48 -72.97 9.65
C GLU A 142 2.32 -74.30 8.92
N ILE A 143 1.66 -74.33 7.76
CA ILE A 143 1.47 -75.53 6.94
C ILE A 143 2.67 -75.79 6.02
N VAL A 144 3.17 -74.74 5.36
CA VAL A 144 4.24 -74.84 4.36
C VAL A 144 5.57 -75.25 5.01
N LEU A 145 5.89 -74.74 6.19
CA LEU A 145 7.20 -74.94 6.81
C LEU A 145 7.46 -76.42 7.20
N PRO A 146 6.49 -77.18 7.76
CA PRO A 146 6.59 -78.63 7.88
C PRO A 146 6.76 -79.36 6.53
N MET A 147 6.03 -78.95 5.50
CA MET A 147 6.15 -79.53 4.16
C MET A 147 7.53 -79.29 3.55
N GLU A 148 8.09 -78.09 3.73
CA GLU A 148 9.45 -77.75 3.29
C GLU A 148 10.51 -78.61 3.99
N ARG A 149 10.34 -78.86 5.30
CA ARG A 149 11.22 -79.78 6.05
C ARG A 149 11.12 -81.21 5.52
N GLU A 150 9.91 -81.70 5.27
CA GLU A 150 9.70 -83.05 4.71
C GLU A 150 10.28 -83.17 3.30
N ILE A 151 10.09 -82.17 2.45
CA ILE A 151 10.71 -82.12 1.11
C ILE A 151 12.24 -82.15 1.21
N ALA A 152 12.82 -81.40 2.16
CA ALA A 152 14.27 -81.42 2.37
C ALA A 152 14.77 -82.80 2.83
N GLU A 153 14.05 -83.47 3.74
CA GLU A 153 14.38 -84.84 4.15
C GLU A 153 14.24 -85.85 3.01
N LEU A 154 13.18 -85.75 2.20
CA LEU A 154 12.97 -86.59 1.04
C LEU A 154 14.07 -86.38 0.00
N LYS A 155 14.46 -85.14 -0.27
CA LYS A 155 15.61 -84.82 -1.13
C LYS A 155 16.91 -85.41 -0.57
N ALA A 156 17.14 -85.34 0.74
CA ALA A 156 18.33 -85.94 1.36
C ALA A 156 18.34 -87.47 1.26
N LYS A 157 17.17 -88.13 1.43
CA LYS A 157 17.04 -89.58 1.26
C LYS A 157 17.23 -90.00 -0.21
N LEU A 158 16.71 -89.21 -1.15
CA LEU A 158 16.91 -89.42 -2.59
C LEU A 158 18.40 -89.37 -2.95
N LEU A 159 19.10 -88.33 -2.51
CA LEU A 159 20.54 -88.19 -2.73
C LEU A 159 21.33 -89.40 -2.18
N ARG A 160 21.02 -89.86 -0.97
CA ARG A 160 21.66 -91.07 -0.42
C ARG A 160 21.36 -92.33 -1.23
N ALA A 161 20.14 -92.48 -1.74
CA ALA A 161 19.77 -93.61 -2.59
C ALA A 161 20.52 -93.55 -3.93
N GLU A 162 20.67 -92.36 -4.52
CA GLU A 162 21.46 -92.12 -5.73
C GLU A 162 22.94 -92.47 -5.51
N GLU A 163 23.52 -92.09 -4.37
CA GLU A 163 24.90 -92.47 -3.98
C GLU A 163 25.08 -93.99 -3.88
N LEU A 164 24.14 -94.69 -3.25
CA LEU A 164 24.16 -96.16 -3.15
C LEU A 164 24.03 -96.84 -4.51
N ILE A 165 23.21 -96.31 -5.42
CA ILE A 165 23.09 -96.81 -6.80
C ILE A 165 24.42 -96.61 -7.53
N GLN A 166 25.05 -95.45 -7.40
CA GLN A 166 26.36 -95.20 -7.99
C GLN A 166 27.44 -96.14 -7.41
N GLU A 167 27.39 -96.45 -6.11
CA GLU A 167 28.31 -97.39 -5.46
C GLU A 167 28.16 -98.83 -5.99
N ILE A 168 26.92 -99.28 -6.20
CA ILE A 168 26.62 -100.58 -6.82
C ILE A 168 27.11 -100.62 -8.28
N GLN A 169 26.99 -99.51 -9.00
CA GLN A 169 27.50 -99.37 -10.38
C GLN A 169 29.03 -99.29 -10.47
N ARG A 170 29.74 -98.95 -9.37
CA ARG A 170 31.21 -98.83 -9.33
C ARG A 170 31.98 -100.11 -8.96
N ARG A 171 31.32 -101.24 -8.66
CA ARG A 171 32.04 -102.51 -8.36
C ARG A 171 32.52 -103.26 -9.63
N PRO A 172 33.82 -103.68 -9.73
CA PRO A 172 34.37 -104.40 -10.88
C PRO A 172 34.12 -105.93 -10.88
N GLN A 173 34.14 -106.54 -12.08
CA GLN A 173 33.54 -107.82 -12.52
C GLN A 173 34.25 -109.16 -12.18
N GLN A 174 33.51 -110.31 -12.30
CA GLN A 174 33.74 -111.51 -13.19
C GLN A 174 33.07 -112.83 -12.63
N PRO A 175 33.04 -114.02 -13.30
CA PRO A 175 32.24 -114.42 -14.50
C PRO A 175 31.62 -115.86 -14.42
N THR A 176 30.72 -116.23 -15.36
CA THR A 176 30.47 -117.60 -15.90
C THR A 176 29.62 -117.39 -17.18
N SER A 177 30.21 -117.43 -18.39
CA SER A 177 30.52 -118.60 -19.23
C SER A 177 29.26 -119.28 -19.83
N LEU A 178 29.10 -119.56 -21.13
CA LEU A 178 29.79 -119.30 -22.40
C LEU A 178 28.84 -119.79 -23.53
N HIS A 179 29.00 -119.21 -24.72
CA HIS A 179 28.53 -119.60 -26.08
C HIS A 179 27.44 -118.69 -26.69
N GLY A 180 27.67 -118.05 -27.84
CA GLY A 180 28.85 -118.03 -28.70
C GLY A 180 28.64 -117.19 -29.95
N SER A 181 29.74 -116.56 -30.40
CA SER A 181 30.03 -115.98 -31.74
C SER A 181 29.21 -114.74 -32.14
N VAL A 182 29.71 -113.50 -32.06
CA VAL A 182 30.85 -112.88 -32.79
C VAL A 182 30.67 -113.01 -34.31
N GLU A 183 30.09 -111.99 -34.95
CA GLU A 183 30.84 -111.05 -35.79
C GLU A 183 30.02 -109.78 -36.03
N LEU A 184 30.77 -108.69 -36.17
CA LEU A 184 30.38 -107.29 -36.26
C LEU A 184 29.35 -107.04 -37.36
N LEU A 185 28.40 -106.12 -37.13
CA LEU A 185 28.03 -105.04 -38.08
C LEU A 185 26.96 -104.11 -37.47
N SER A 186 27.40 -102.86 -37.31
CA SER A 186 26.69 -101.58 -37.41
C SER A 186 25.18 -101.59 -37.69
N LEU A 187 24.45 -100.91 -36.80
CA LEU A 187 23.17 -100.22 -36.99
C LEU A 187 22.51 -100.38 -38.37
N SER A 188 21.51 -101.26 -38.44
CA SER A 188 20.57 -101.34 -39.55
C SER A 188 19.47 -100.26 -39.41
N ARG A 189 19.54 -99.21 -40.23
CA ARG A 189 18.38 -98.83 -41.05
C ARG A 189 18.90 -98.14 -42.30
N ASN A 190 18.63 -98.80 -43.42
CA ASN A 190 19.10 -98.45 -44.73
C ASN A 190 18.71 -97.02 -45.15
N PRO A 191 19.66 -96.32 -45.79
CA PRO A 191 19.51 -94.99 -46.38
C PRO A 191 19.28 -95.09 -47.90
N SER A 192 19.25 -93.91 -48.55
CA SER A 192 19.56 -93.58 -49.96
C SER A 192 18.37 -92.96 -50.76
N PRO A 193 18.62 -92.19 -51.85
CA PRO A 193 18.62 -90.71 -51.92
C PRO A 193 17.83 -90.27 -53.22
N PRO A 194 18.19 -89.31 -54.13
CA PRO A 194 19.22 -88.25 -54.14
C PRO A 194 18.87 -86.88 -54.83
N LEU A 195 19.77 -85.89 -54.60
CA LEU A 195 20.31 -84.85 -55.53
C LEU A 195 19.34 -83.75 -56.05
N GLU A 196 19.68 -82.45 -56.15
CA GLU A 196 20.92 -81.76 -56.57
C GLU A 196 20.84 -80.23 -56.18
N PRO A 197 21.73 -79.29 -56.60
CA PRO A 197 22.53 -78.43 -55.70
C PRO A 197 22.40 -76.89 -55.89
N LEU A 198 23.20 -76.14 -55.11
CA LEU A 198 23.76 -74.77 -55.32
C LEU A 198 22.88 -73.67 -55.97
N ASP A 199 22.60 -72.58 -55.24
CA ASP A 199 23.32 -71.31 -55.41
C ASP A 199 22.86 -70.23 -54.41
N GLU A 200 23.79 -69.33 -54.13
CA GLU A 200 23.86 -68.19 -53.20
C GLU A 200 22.78 -67.07 -53.40
N PRO A 201 22.74 -66.04 -52.53
CA PRO A 201 21.51 -65.47 -51.95
C PRO A 201 20.85 -64.38 -52.80
N SER A 202 19.54 -64.22 -52.64
CA SER A 202 18.80 -63.02 -53.08
C SER A 202 17.49 -62.86 -52.31
N GLY A 203 17.23 -61.62 -51.90
CA GLY A 203 16.11 -61.18 -51.07
C GLY A 203 16.57 -60.02 -50.18
N ASP A 204 17.15 -58.99 -50.78
CA ASP A 204 16.45 -57.75 -51.18
C ASP A 204 15.82 -57.04 -49.98
N GLY A 205 16.71 -56.42 -49.20
CA GLY A 205 16.36 -55.38 -48.24
C GLY A 205 16.08 -54.09 -48.99
N GLY A 206 14.82 -53.66 -48.97
CA GLY A 206 14.38 -52.39 -49.52
C GLY A 206 14.97 -51.19 -48.76
N PRO A 207 15.30 -50.09 -49.47
CA PRO A 207 16.06 -48.96 -48.95
C PRO A 207 15.14 -47.83 -48.47
N ALA A 208 15.38 -47.27 -47.29
CA ALA A 208 14.89 -45.93 -46.92
C ALA A 208 15.59 -45.42 -45.65
N ALA A 209 16.93 -45.48 -45.64
CA ALA A 209 17.76 -44.64 -44.78
C ALA A 209 18.28 -43.48 -45.63
N GLU A 210 17.47 -42.44 -45.80
CA GLU A 210 17.91 -41.10 -46.26
C GLU A 210 16.70 -40.15 -46.32
N ALA A 211 16.40 -39.48 -45.21
CA ALA A 211 15.72 -38.18 -45.18
C ALA A 211 15.63 -37.70 -43.73
N PHE A 212 16.53 -36.82 -43.33
CA PHE A 212 16.26 -35.57 -42.58
C PHE A 212 17.57 -35.06 -41.96
N ALA A 213 18.38 -34.40 -42.80
CA ALA A 213 19.40 -33.46 -42.36
C ALA A 213 19.47 -32.32 -43.38
N ARG A 214 18.56 -31.34 -43.26
CA ARG A 214 18.69 -30.00 -43.86
C ARG A 214 17.83 -29.00 -43.08
N ASN A 215 18.41 -28.35 -42.08
CA ASN A 215 18.39 -26.90 -41.91
C ASN A 215 18.92 -26.54 -40.52
N CYS A 216 20.17 -26.10 -40.46
CA CYS A 216 20.62 -24.80 -39.96
C CYS A 216 22.10 -24.90 -39.64
N ASP A 217 22.93 -24.44 -40.59
CA ASP A 217 24.30 -24.03 -40.34
C ASP A 217 24.34 -22.62 -39.72
N ASP A 218 25.46 -22.38 -39.02
CA ASP A 218 26.13 -21.12 -38.73
C ASP A 218 25.76 -20.29 -37.49
N SER A 219 26.56 -20.49 -36.42
CA SER A 219 27.57 -19.49 -36.03
C SER A 219 28.65 -20.08 -35.11
N ALA A 220 29.91 -20.08 -35.58
CA ALA A 220 31.17 -19.73 -34.88
C ALA A 220 31.27 -19.94 -33.35
N SER A 221 32.37 -20.37 -32.70
CA SER A 221 33.75 -20.70 -33.05
C SER A 221 34.49 -20.93 -31.71
N ILE A 222 35.41 -21.91 -31.66
CA ILE A 222 36.66 -21.98 -30.88
C ILE A 222 36.72 -21.38 -29.45
N SER A 223 36.75 -22.25 -28.45
CA SER A 223 37.51 -22.01 -27.21
C SER A 223 39.00 -22.20 -27.49
N SER A 224 39.82 -21.22 -27.14
CA SER A 224 41.27 -21.38 -27.17
C SER A 224 41.95 -20.51 -26.12
N PHE A 225 42.60 -21.20 -25.18
CA PHE A 225 43.66 -20.82 -24.25
C PHE A 225 43.89 -19.34 -23.88
N SER A 226 43.99 -19.10 -22.56
CA SER A 226 44.96 -18.14 -22.03
C SER A 226 45.71 -18.83 -20.90
N LEU A 227 46.98 -19.16 -21.17
CA LEU A 227 47.97 -19.52 -20.17
C LEU A 227 48.27 -18.28 -19.31
N GLY A 228 48.45 -18.52 -18.01
CA GLY A 228 48.68 -17.47 -17.02
C GLY A 228 50.05 -16.80 -17.06
N SER A 229 50.19 -15.76 -16.24
CA SER A 229 51.33 -15.52 -15.35
C SER A 229 51.11 -14.24 -14.54
N GLY A 230 51.47 -14.27 -13.26
CA GLY A 230 52.13 -13.13 -12.63
C GLY A 230 51.33 -12.25 -11.65
N ALA A 231 51.34 -12.67 -10.39
CA ALA A 231 51.67 -11.88 -9.18
C ALA A 231 50.96 -10.55 -8.86
N GLY A 232 50.39 -10.46 -7.65
CA GLY A 232 50.23 -9.18 -6.96
C GLY A 232 49.12 -9.08 -5.90
N SER A 233 49.37 -9.65 -4.72
CA SER A 233 49.03 -9.09 -3.41
C SER A 233 47.56 -8.90 -2.95
N SER A 234 47.23 -9.77 -1.98
CA SER A 234 46.71 -9.48 -0.62
C SER A 234 45.26 -9.02 -0.39
N ALA A 235 44.48 -10.00 0.09
CA ALA A 235 43.81 -10.04 1.40
C ALA A 235 42.50 -9.24 1.61
N SER A 236 41.36 -9.95 1.64
CA SER A 236 40.53 -10.14 2.86
C SER A 236 39.43 -11.20 2.64
N LEU A 237 39.26 -12.06 3.66
CA LEU A 237 38.41 -13.25 3.87
C LEU A 237 36.88 -12.93 3.96
N PRO A 238 35.91 -13.89 4.11
CA PRO A 238 36.02 -15.31 4.52
C PRO A 238 35.14 -16.37 3.81
N ARG A 239 35.60 -17.62 3.91
CA ARG A 239 34.90 -18.88 4.30
C ARG A 239 33.38 -18.99 4.07
N GLY A 240 32.97 -19.91 3.18
CA GLY A 240 31.63 -20.54 3.22
C GLY A 240 31.16 -21.20 1.92
N ARG A 241 31.51 -22.49 1.73
CA ARG A 241 30.85 -23.56 0.93
C ARG A 241 31.90 -24.68 0.81
N GLN A 242 31.93 -25.76 1.61
CA GLN A 242 30.85 -26.71 1.94
C GLN A 242 30.18 -27.10 0.61
N GLY A 243 30.73 -28.07 -0.12
CA GLY A 243 31.07 -29.42 0.32
C GLY A 243 30.20 -30.29 -0.58
N LEU A 244 30.78 -30.79 -1.67
CA LEU A 244 30.08 -31.74 -2.53
C LEU A 244 29.83 -33.02 -1.71
N SER A 245 28.62 -33.54 -1.79
CA SER A 245 28.18 -34.69 -1.00
C SER A 245 29.02 -35.93 -1.37
N PRO A 246 29.47 -36.74 -0.38
CA PRO A 246 30.32 -37.92 -0.60
C PRO A 246 29.73 -39.00 -1.52
N GLU A 247 28.42 -38.98 -1.74
CA GLU A 247 27.68 -40.06 -2.39
C GLU A 247 27.93 -40.14 -3.91
N GLN A 248 28.36 -39.04 -4.54
CA GLN A 248 28.54 -38.99 -6.00
C GLN A 248 29.91 -39.51 -6.45
N GLU A 249 30.90 -39.57 -5.55
CA GLU A 249 32.23 -40.14 -5.82
C GLU A 249 32.22 -41.67 -5.68
N GLU A 250 31.34 -42.22 -4.82
CA GLU A 250 31.19 -43.67 -4.62
C GLU A 250 30.56 -44.38 -5.84
N THR A 251 29.69 -43.71 -6.61
CA THR A 251 29.08 -44.29 -7.81
C THR A 251 30.07 -44.55 -8.95
N ALA A 252 31.14 -43.76 -9.05
CA ALA A 252 32.19 -43.96 -10.06
C ALA A 252 33.17 -45.08 -9.66
N SER A 253 33.41 -45.28 -8.37
CA SER A 253 34.31 -46.34 -7.86
C SER A 253 33.71 -47.75 -7.91
N LEU A 254 32.39 -47.91 -7.90
CA LEU A 254 31.74 -49.23 -7.91
C LEU A 254 31.68 -49.90 -9.29
N VAL A 255 31.95 -49.18 -10.38
CA VAL A 255 32.01 -49.78 -11.73
C VAL A 255 33.32 -50.56 -11.96
N SER A 256 34.34 -50.38 -11.10
CA SER A 256 35.67 -50.97 -11.28
C SER A 256 35.91 -52.31 -10.57
N THR A 257 34.94 -52.88 -9.86
CA THR A 257 35.08 -54.21 -9.22
C THR A 257 34.06 -55.20 -9.79
N GLY A 258 34.31 -55.59 -11.04
CA GLY A 258 33.64 -56.73 -11.66
C GLY A 258 34.08 -58.05 -11.02
N THR A 259 33.15 -58.72 -10.34
CA THR A 259 33.12 -60.19 -10.31
C THR A 259 32.15 -60.64 -11.39
N LEU A 260 32.66 -61.36 -12.39
CA LEU A 260 31.85 -62.02 -13.42
C LEU A 260 30.81 -62.94 -12.76
N VAL A 261 29.56 -62.49 -12.73
CA VAL A 261 28.38 -63.36 -12.55
C VAL A 261 27.68 -63.40 -13.90
N PRO A 262 27.29 -64.58 -14.41
CA PRO A 262 26.61 -64.72 -15.70
C PRO A 262 25.37 -63.83 -15.79
N GLU A 263 25.17 -63.23 -16.97
CA GLU A 263 23.99 -62.44 -17.34
C GLU A 263 22.71 -63.18 -16.92
N GLY A 264 21.97 -62.61 -15.95
CA GLY A 264 20.71 -63.21 -15.54
C GLY A 264 19.91 -62.38 -14.56
N ILE A 265 20.52 -61.85 -13.49
CA ILE A 265 19.77 -61.11 -12.48
C ILE A 265 20.65 -60.04 -11.84
N TYR A 266 20.55 -58.80 -12.30
CA TYR A 266 21.05 -57.64 -11.56
C TYR A 266 20.14 -57.44 -10.33
N LEU A 267 20.69 -57.67 -9.13
CA LEU A 267 20.01 -57.38 -7.86
C LEU A 267 20.41 -55.97 -7.40
N PRO A 268 19.48 -55.02 -7.30
CA PRO A 268 19.81 -53.67 -6.85
C PRO A 268 20.13 -53.69 -5.33
N PRO A 269 20.98 -52.78 -4.83
CA PRO A 269 21.25 -52.66 -3.40
C PRO A 269 19.98 -52.43 -2.59
N PRO A 270 19.92 -52.82 -1.30
CA PRO A 270 18.75 -52.60 -0.45
C PRO A 270 18.32 -51.13 -0.43
N GLY A 271 17.04 -50.87 -0.71
CA GLY A 271 16.48 -49.51 -0.84
C GLY A 271 16.47 -48.93 -2.25
N TYR A 272 17.08 -49.63 -3.23
CA TYR A 272 17.06 -49.25 -4.63
C TYR A 272 16.14 -50.18 -5.42
N GLN A 273 15.25 -49.60 -6.21
CA GLN A 273 14.32 -50.33 -7.06
C GLN A 273 14.77 -50.19 -8.52
N LEU A 274 14.81 -51.30 -9.28
CA LEU A 274 14.95 -51.18 -10.72
C LEU A 274 13.70 -50.56 -11.30
N VAL A 275 13.90 -49.45 -11.98
CA VAL A 275 12.86 -48.71 -12.67
C VAL A 275 13.01 -48.99 -14.16
N SER A 276 11.91 -49.30 -14.85
CA SER A 276 11.94 -49.48 -16.31
C SER A 276 12.22 -48.15 -17.02
N ASP A 277 12.76 -48.18 -18.24
CA ASP A 277 13.07 -46.96 -19.00
C ASP A 277 11.85 -46.03 -19.13
N THR A 278 10.66 -46.59 -19.35
CA THR A 278 9.41 -45.81 -19.40
C THR A 278 9.06 -45.11 -18.09
N GLN A 279 9.27 -45.77 -16.95
CA GLN A 279 9.05 -45.18 -15.63
C GLN A 279 10.13 -44.15 -15.28
N TRP A 280 11.37 -44.36 -15.72
CA TRP A 280 12.45 -43.38 -15.58
C TRP A 280 12.17 -42.11 -16.39
N GLU A 281 11.69 -42.24 -17.62
CA GLU A 281 11.27 -41.12 -18.45
C GLU A 281 10.11 -40.34 -17.82
N GLN A 282 9.12 -41.04 -17.24
CA GLN A 282 8.01 -40.42 -16.50
C GLN A 282 8.51 -39.64 -15.29
N LEU A 283 9.36 -40.24 -14.44
CA LEU A 283 9.95 -39.56 -13.28
C LEU A 283 10.82 -38.37 -13.69
N GLN A 284 11.50 -38.43 -14.84
CA GLN A 284 12.27 -37.32 -15.39
C GLN A 284 11.37 -36.15 -15.85
N VAL A 285 10.21 -36.45 -16.44
CA VAL A 285 9.23 -35.44 -16.80
C VAL A 285 8.60 -34.82 -15.55
N GLU A 286 8.22 -35.63 -14.57
CA GLU A 286 7.71 -35.17 -13.28
C GLU A 286 8.74 -34.33 -12.53
N GLY A 287 10.00 -34.77 -12.49
CA GLY A 287 11.11 -34.01 -11.91
C GLY A 287 11.30 -32.65 -12.60
N ARG A 288 11.26 -32.61 -13.93
CA ARG A 288 11.31 -31.34 -14.68
C ARG A 288 10.09 -30.45 -14.42
N GLN A 289 8.92 -31.03 -14.23
CA GLN A 289 7.69 -30.30 -13.93
C GLN A 289 7.75 -29.69 -12.53
N LEU A 290 8.12 -30.47 -11.52
CA LEU A 290 8.33 -30.00 -10.15
C LEU A 290 9.45 -28.96 -10.08
N GLN A 291 10.51 -29.09 -10.87
CA GLN A 291 11.57 -28.09 -10.99
C GLN A 291 11.00 -26.75 -11.47
N LYS A 292 10.16 -26.75 -12.52
CA LYS A 292 9.51 -25.54 -13.04
C LYS A 292 8.54 -24.93 -12.03
N GLU A 293 7.79 -25.75 -11.31
CA GLU A 293 6.87 -25.30 -10.27
C GLU A 293 7.62 -24.68 -9.08
N LEU A 294 8.71 -25.30 -8.64
CA LEU A 294 9.59 -24.76 -7.61
C LEU A 294 10.21 -23.43 -8.04
N GLU A 295 10.66 -23.32 -9.29
CA GLU A 295 11.14 -22.06 -9.84
C GLU A 295 10.03 -21.00 -9.89
N GLY A 296 8.81 -21.36 -10.27
CA GLY A 296 7.64 -20.47 -10.24
C GLY A 296 7.38 -19.91 -8.83
N ILE A 297 7.24 -20.80 -7.86
CA ILE A 297 7.05 -20.43 -6.44
C ILE A 297 8.22 -19.59 -5.94
N SER A 298 9.46 -19.88 -6.36
CA SER A 298 10.63 -19.10 -5.94
C SER A 298 10.59 -17.66 -6.46
N ARG A 299 10.11 -17.44 -7.69
CA ARG A 299 9.92 -16.11 -8.29
C ARG A 299 8.81 -15.35 -7.58
N GLU A 300 7.66 -15.99 -7.34
CA GLU A 300 6.55 -15.38 -6.59
C GLU A 300 6.98 -14.97 -5.18
N ARG A 301 7.77 -15.81 -4.51
CA ARG A 301 8.35 -15.52 -3.20
C ARG A 301 9.29 -14.32 -3.26
N ASP A 302 10.12 -14.21 -4.29
CA ASP A 302 11.03 -13.06 -4.49
C ASP A 302 10.23 -11.77 -4.78
N GLU A 303 9.18 -11.84 -5.60
CA GLU A 303 8.29 -10.71 -5.91
C GLU A 303 7.54 -10.21 -4.68
N LEU A 304 7.00 -11.12 -3.87
CA LEU A 304 6.33 -10.77 -2.60
C LEU A 304 7.32 -10.18 -1.59
N GLN A 305 8.53 -10.74 -1.50
CA GLN A 305 9.57 -10.23 -0.61
C GLN A 305 9.99 -8.81 -1.00
N GLU A 306 10.13 -8.55 -2.30
CA GLU A 306 10.47 -7.23 -2.82
C GLU A 306 9.29 -6.24 -2.68
N GLY A 307 8.04 -6.70 -2.87
CA GLY A 307 6.85 -5.91 -2.60
C GLY A 307 6.75 -5.50 -1.13
N LEU A 308 7.00 -6.43 -0.21
CA LEU A 308 7.06 -6.15 1.22
C LEU A 308 8.17 -5.15 1.54
N ARG A 309 9.37 -5.33 0.96
CA ARG A 309 10.50 -4.41 1.12
C ARG A 309 10.12 -2.99 0.70
N ARG A 310 9.55 -2.81 -0.50
CA ARG A 310 9.11 -1.49 -1.01
C ARG A 310 8.05 -0.86 -0.10
N SER A 311 7.04 -1.63 0.31
CA SER A 311 5.99 -1.12 1.20
C SER A 311 6.53 -0.67 2.56
N ASN A 312 7.53 -1.39 3.10
CA ASN A 312 8.17 -1.04 4.37
C ASN A 312 9.02 0.24 4.22
N GLU A 313 9.75 0.38 3.11
CA GLU A 313 10.49 1.61 2.80
C GLU A 313 9.56 2.82 2.66
N ASP A 314 8.42 2.67 1.99
CA ASP A 314 7.46 3.75 1.81
C ASP A 314 6.76 4.11 3.13
N CYS A 315 6.43 3.12 3.95
CA CYS A 315 5.96 3.33 5.32
C CYS A 315 7.01 4.09 6.15
N ALA A 316 8.29 3.71 6.06
CA ALA A 316 9.37 4.40 6.76
C ALA A 316 9.52 5.87 6.31
N LYS A 317 9.43 6.15 5.00
CA LYS A 317 9.45 7.52 4.46
C LYS A 317 8.26 8.33 4.98
N GLN A 318 7.06 7.77 4.98
CA GLN A 318 5.86 8.43 5.51
C GLN A 318 5.99 8.73 7.01
N MET A 319 6.46 7.76 7.79
CA MET A 319 6.74 7.97 9.22
C MET A 319 7.79 9.07 9.43
N GLN A 320 8.83 9.13 8.59
CA GLN A 320 9.86 10.17 8.69
C GLN A 320 9.30 11.58 8.43
N VAL A 321 8.41 11.74 7.44
CA VAL A 321 7.72 13.02 7.17
C VAL A 321 6.83 13.42 8.34
N LEU A 322 6.03 12.49 8.87
CA LEU A 322 5.17 12.75 10.03
C LEU A 322 5.99 13.14 11.26
N LEU A 323 7.10 12.44 11.53
CA LEU A 323 8.01 12.79 12.62
C LEU A 323 8.61 14.19 12.44
N ALA A 324 9.03 14.55 11.23
CA ALA A 324 9.53 15.89 10.94
C ALA A 324 8.45 16.97 11.15
N GLN A 325 7.20 16.70 10.74
CA GLN A 325 6.07 17.59 10.96
C GLN A 325 5.78 17.78 12.46
N VAL A 326 5.76 16.69 13.23
CA VAL A 326 5.57 16.74 14.69
C VAL A 326 6.68 17.57 15.34
N GLN A 327 7.95 17.31 15.00
CA GLN A 327 9.07 18.08 15.51
C GLN A 327 9.00 19.57 15.16
N ASN A 328 8.52 19.93 13.96
CA ASN A 328 8.32 21.31 13.57
C ASN A 328 7.20 21.97 14.38
N SER A 329 6.05 21.28 14.51
CA SER A 329 4.94 21.79 15.32
C SER A 329 5.33 21.98 16.79
N GLU A 330 6.15 21.08 17.35
CA GLU A 330 6.64 21.20 18.73
C GLU A 330 7.61 22.37 18.88
N LYS A 331 8.50 22.60 17.91
CA LYS A 331 9.36 23.79 17.88
C LYS A 331 8.53 25.07 17.84
N LEU A 332 7.49 25.13 17.01
CA LEU A 332 6.57 26.26 16.93
C LEU A 332 5.82 26.49 18.25
N LEU A 333 5.34 25.42 18.90
CA LEU A 333 4.69 25.54 20.20
C LEU A 333 5.65 26.08 21.27
N ARG A 334 6.92 25.64 21.28
CA ARG A 334 7.94 26.19 22.19
C ARG A 334 8.22 27.66 21.92
N THR A 335 8.31 28.09 20.66
CA THR A 335 8.52 29.51 20.34
C THR A 335 7.31 30.34 20.73
N LEU A 336 6.09 29.88 20.43
CA LEU A 336 4.85 30.55 20.86
C LEU A 336 4.79 30.67 22.39
N GLN A 337 5.08 29.60 23.12
CA GLN A 337 5.16 29.63 24.58
C GLN A 337 6.16 30.68 25.06
N GLY A 338 7.34 30.78 24.43
CA GLY A 338 8.32 31.82 24.72
C GLY A 338 7.79 33.24 24.48
N THR A 339 7.10 33.47 23.35
CA THR A 339 6.52 34.79 23.04
C THR A 339 5.41 35.19 24.00
N VAL A 340 4.58 34.24 24.45
CA VAL A 340 3.52 34.47 25.44
C VAL A 340 4.12 34.81 26.80
N SER A 341 5.13 34.07 27.27
CA SER A 341 5.82 34.39 28.52
C SER A 341 6.45 35.78 28.48
N GLN A 342 7.11 36.15 27.37
CA GLN A 342 7.68 37.49 27.22
C GLN A 342 6.61 38.58 27.19
N ALA A 343 5.50 38.36 26.47
CA ALA A 343 4.39 39.31 26.46
C ALA A 343 3.77 39.48 27.85
N GLN A 344 3.62 38.38 28.59
CA GLN A 344 3.15 38.38 29.97
C GLN A 344 4.08 39.17 30.90
N GLU A 345 5.40 38.97 30.81
CA GLU A 345 6.39 39.74 31.58
C GLU A 345 6.31 41.24 31.26
N ARG A 346 6.19 41.61 29.97
CA ARG A 346 6.03 43.03 29.57
C ARG A 346 4.77 43.66 30.15
N VAL A 347 3.63 42.95 30.11
CA VAL A 347 2.38 43.44 30.71
C VAL A 347 2.52 43.58 32.22
N GLN A 348 3.17 42.64 32.89
CA GLN A 348 3.43 42.73 34.34
C GLN A 348 4.29 43.95 34.69
N LEU A 349 5.34 44.24 33.90
CA LEU A 349 6.16 45.44 34.06
C LEU A 349 5.34 46.71 33.86
N GLN A 350 4.55 46.80 32.79
CA GLN A 350 3.68 47.96 32.54
C GLN A 350 2.65 48.16 33.66
N MET A 351 2.05 47.08 34.18
CA MET A 351 1.15 47.19 35.33
C MET A 351 1.88 47.68 36.59
N ALA A 352 3.12 47.25 36.82
CA ALA A 352 3.91 47.73 37.95
C ALA A 352 4.25 49.22 37.81
N GLU A 353 4.64 49.67 36.63
CA GLU A 353 4.90 51.08 36.31
C GLU A 353 3.64 51.95 36.46
N LEU A 354 2.49 51.46 35.99
CA LEU A 354 1.22 52.16 36.16
C LEU A 354 0.83 52.27 37.64
N ALA A 355 1.04 51.20 38.41
CA ALA A 355 0.75 51.19 39.84
C ALA A 355 1.67 52.14 40.63
N THR A 356 2.96 52.24 40.27
CA THR A 356 3.87 53.20 40.91
C THR A 356 3.52 54.63 40.52
N SER A 357 3.25 54.89 39.24
CA SER A 357 2.78 56.19 38.75
C SER A 357 1.49 56.64 39.46
N HIS A 358 0.50 55.75 39.57
CA HIS A 358 -0.75 56.01 40.28
C HIS A 358 -0.51 56.33 41.77
N LYS A 359 0.39 55.58 42.44
CA LYS A 359 0.78 55.89 43.83
C LYS A 359 1.42 57.28 43.94
N CYS A 360 2.35 57.64 43.05
CA CYS A 360 2.99 58.95 43.05
C CYS A 360 1.98 60.09 42.82
N LEU A 361 1.10 59.96 41.81
CA LEU A 361 0.03 60.92 41.54
C LEU A 361 -0.93 61.05 42.72
N HIS A 362 -1.30 59.93 43.37
CA HIS A 362 -2.17 59.95 44.54
C HIS A 362 -1.54 60.73 45.70
N HIS A 363 -0.25 60.52 45.98
CA HIS A 363 0.47 61.29 47.00
C HIS A 363 0.52 62.78 46.65
N GLU A 364 0.77 63.12 45.38
CA GLU A 364 0.84 64.50 44.92
C GLU A 364 -0.52 65.21 45.00
N VAL A 365 -1.61 64.53 44.60
CA VAL A 365 -2.97 65.02 44.75
C VAL A 365 -3.32 65.22 46.23
N LYS A 366 -2.93 64.29 47.11
CA LYS A 366 -3.13 64.41 48.55
C LYS A 366 -2.39 65.63 49.11
N ARG A 367 -1.12 65.81 48.75
CA ARG A 367 -0.28 66.96 49.13
C ARG A 367 -0.90 68.28 48.68
N LEU A 368 -1.31 68.37 47.41
CA LEU A 368 -1.98 69.56 46.86
C LEU A 368 -3.33 69.83 47.53
N ASN A 369 -4.07 68.80 47.93
CA ASN A 369 -5.35 68.96 48.63
C ASN A 369 -5.14 69.48 50.06
N GLU A 370 -4.13 68.98 50.78
CA GLU A 370 -3.72 69.49 52.09
C GLU A 370 -3.26 70.95 51.99
N GLU A 371 -2.47 71.29 50.97
CA GLU A 371 -2.02 72.66 50.69
C GLU A 371 -3.19 73.60 50.36
N ASN A 372 -4.14 73.17 49.52
CA ASN A 372 -5.36 73.91 49.23
C ASN A 372 -6.27 74.09 50.46
N GLN A 373 -6.35 73.08 51.35
CA GLN A 373 -7.07 73.21 52.61
C GLN A 373 -6.37 74.22 53.54
N GLY A 374 -5.04 74.23 53.59
CA GLY A 374 -4.25 75.22 54.32
C GLY A 374 -4.52 76.64 53.81
N LEU A 375 -4.44 76.84 52.49
CA LEU A 375 -4.74 78.14 51.86
C LEU A 375 -6.19 78.57 52.08
N ARG A 376 -7.17 77.64 52.06
CA ARG A 376 -8.57 77.94 52.39
C ARG A 376 -8.78 78.27 53.87
N ALA A 377 -8.01 77.65 54.77
CA ALA A 377 -8.03 77.97 56.19
C ALA A 377 -7.38 79.34 56.47
N GLU A 378 -6.37 79.74 55.69
CA GLU A 378 -5.79 81.09 55.70
C GLU A 378 -6.70 82.14 55.04
N GLN A 379 -7.51 81.77 54.04
CA GLN A 379 -8.50 82.65 53.40
C GLN A 379 -9.83 82.76 54.15
N LEU A 380 -10.09 81.90 55.13
CA LEU A 380 -11.24 82.05 56.03
C LEU A 380 -10.92 83.17 57.02
N PRO A 381 -11.67 84.29 57.03
CA PRO A 381 -11.17 85.54 57.57
C PRO A 381 -10.96 85.47 59.09
N SER A 382 -9.70 85.69 59.49
CA SER A 382 -9.38 86.30 60.77
C SER A 382 -10.10 87.66 60.83
N SER A 383 -11.13 87.72 61.67
CA SER A 383 -11.82 88.95 62.00
C SER A 383 -10.89 89.88 62.78
N SER A 384 -10.21 90.80 62.08
CA SER A 384 -9.74 92.07 62.62
C SER A 384 -9.28 92.99 61.48
N PRO A 385 -9.95 94.14 61.24
CA PRO A 385 -9.51 95.08 60.23
C PRO A 385 -8.51 96.07 60.86
N GLN A 386 -7.21 95.91 60.63
CA GLN A 386 -6.24 97.01 60.76
C GLN A 386 -4.85 96.64 60.24
N GLY A 387 -4.30 97.51 59.38
CA GLY A 387 -2.86 97.64 59.16
C GLY A 387 -2.36 97.11 57.82
N PRO A 388 -1.76 97.96 56.95
CA PRO A 388 -1.24 97.54 55.65
C PRO A 388 0.24 97.17 55.77
N GLU A 389 0.62 95.89 55.66
CA GLU A 389 2.01 95.51 55.38
C GLU A 389 2.09 94.34 54.40
N GLN A 390 2.75 94.65 53.28
CA GLN A 390 3.61 93.85 52.41
C GLN A 390 3.77 92.36 52.77
N HIS A 391 3.55 91.45 51.79
CA HIS A 391 4.56 90.45 51.38
C HIS A 391 4.06 89.52 50.24
N GLU A 392 4.81 89.58 49.13
CA GLU A 392 5.37 88.44 48.38
C GLU A 392 4.45 87.45 47.63
N GLY A 393 4.09 87.82 46.40
CA GLY A 393 3.98 86.88 45.29
C GLY A 393 5.15 87.10 44.32
N GLN A 394 5.94 86.06 44.05
CA GLN A 394 6.99 86.07 43.02
C GLN A 394 6.38 86.28 41.62
N GLU A 395 6.08 87.52 41.27
CA GLU A 395 6.02 87.93 39.87
C GLU A 395 7.44 87.82 39.30
N LYS A 396 7.63 86.96 38.29
CA LYS A 396 8.82 87.03 37.43
C LYS A 396 8.94 88.47 36.96
N ALA A 397 9.94 89.17 37.50
CA ALA A 397 10.19 90.57 37.21
C ALA A 397 10.14 90.82 35.70
N LEU A 398 9.23 91.69 35.28
CA LEU A 398 9.25 92.26 33.94
C LEU A 398 10.64 92.86 33.71
N PRO A 399 11.30 92.57 32.57
CA PRO A 399 12.67 93.01 32.31
C PRO A 399 12.75 94.53 32.46
N SER A 400 13.54 94.98 33.42
CA SER A 400 13.61 96.39 33.84
C SER A 400 14.51 97.23 32.92
N SER A 401 15.24 96.56 32.02
CA SER A 401 16.17 97.17 31.06
C SER A 401 15.97 96.63 29.65
N VAL A 402 16.07 97.52 28.64
CA VAL A 402 16.00 97.16 27.21
C VAL A 402 17.05 96.11 26.82
N LYS A 403 18.20 96.07 27.52
CA LYS A 403 19.22 95.03 27.31
C LYS A 403 18.77 93.65 27.78
N GLU A 404 18.08 93.56 28.91
CA GLU A 404 17.54 92.30 29.46
C GLU A 404 16.43 91.76 28.55
N LEU A 405 15.57 92.64 28.03
CA LEU A 405 14.53 92.27 27.07
C LEU A 405 15.13 91.76 25.75
N HIS A 406 16.19 92.41 25.25
CA HIS A 406 16.93 91.93 24.07
C HIS A 406 17.56 90.55 24.30
N GLN A 407 18.17 90.32 25.47
CA GLN A 407 18.76 89.02 25.82
C GLN A 407 17.68 87.93 25.96
N LEU A 408 16.54 88.24 26.58
CA LEU A 408 15.42 87.32 26.71
C LEU A 408 14.85 86.92 25.35
N VAL A 409 14.67 87.88 24.44
CA VAL A 409 14.19 87.64 23.06
C VAL A 409 15.22 86.82 22.25
N GLN A 410 16.51 87.11 22.39
CA GLN A 410 17.55 86.29 21.76
C GLN A 410 17.54 84.86 22.29
N HIS A 411 17.40 84.67 23.60
CA HIS A 411 17.32 83.36 24.22
C HIS A 411 16.06 82.58 23.80
N THR A 412 14.87 83.20 23.80
CA THR A 412 13.64 82.54 23.33
C THR A 412 13.71 82.19 21.85
N ARG A 413 14.31 83.05 21.00
CA ARG A 413 14.54 82.73 19.58
C ARG A 413 15.49 81.55 19.40
N GLN A 414 16.58 81.49 20.18
CA GLN A 414 17.51 80.36 20.17
C GLN A 414 16.82 79.07 20.64
N GLN A 415 16.03 79.15 21.71
CA GLN A 415 15.30 78.01 22.25
C GLN A 415 14.20 77.51 21.28
N ALA A 416 13.52 78.42 20.58
CA ALA A 416 12.56 78.08 19.52
C ALA A 416 13.25 77.38 18.34
N ARG A 417 14.42 77.87 17.90
CA ARG A 417 15.22 77.22 16.84
C ARG A 417 15.68 75.82 17.25
N ALA A 418 16.16 75.64 18.49
CA ALA A 418 16.57 74.33 19.00
C ALA A 418 15.38 73.34 19.08
N ARG A 419 14.21 73.82 19.53
CA ARG A 419 12.97 73.01 19.52
C ARG A 419 12.57 72.63 18.10
N GLN A 420 12.64 73.56 17.15
CA GLN A 420 12.32 73.29 15.75
C GLN A 420 13.27 72.25 15.14
N GLN A 421 14.59 72.36 15.38
CA GLN A 421 15.57 71.37 14.91
C GLN A 421 15.33 69.98 15.53
N ALA A 422 15.00 69.91 16.82
CA ALA A 422 14.66 68.65 17.47
C ALA A 422 13.42 67.99 16.83
N GLN A 423 12.39 68.79 16.53
CA GLN A 423 11.18 68.32 15.83
C GLN A 423 11.48 67.86 14.39
N GLU A 424 12.36 68.56 13.67
CA GLU A 424 12.78 68.17 12.32
C GLU A 424 13.55 66.84 12.34
N HIS A 425 14.47 66.65 13.29
CA HIS A 425 15.17 65.38 13.47
C HIS A 425 14.23 64.24 13.88
N GLU A 426 13.26 64.50 14.76
CA GLU A 426 12.25 63.52 15.14
C GLU A 426 11.36 63.13 13.95
N ALA A 427 10.91 64.10 13.16
CA ALA A 427 10.15 63.85 11.94
C ALA A 427 10.96 63.04 10.92
N GLU A 428 12.26 63.32 10.77
CA GLU A 428 13.12 62.56 9.86
C GLU A 428 13.36 61.13 10.34
N ARG A 429 13.52 60.91 11.66
CA ARG A 429 13.59 59.56 12.23
C ARG A 429 12.31 58.76 11.96
N LEU A 430 11.15 59.37 12.15
CA LEU A 430 9.86 58.73 11.85
C LEU A 430 9.70 58.46 10.35
N ARG A 431 10.19 59.33 9.46
CA ARG A 431 10.19 59.06 8.02
C ARG A 431 11.03 57.85 7.65
N ILE A 432 12.24 57.75 8.20
CA ILE A 432 13.12 56.59 7.98
C ILE A 432 12.42 55.33 8.50
N GLU A 433 11.86 55.37 9.70
CA GLU A 433 11.14 54.24 10.29
C GLU A 433 9.96 53.80 9.40
N ILE A 434 9.16 54.74 8.91
CA ILE A 434 8.05 54.46 7.97
C ILE A 434 8.56 53.78 6.69
N VAL A 435 9.68 54.23 6.13
CA VAL A 435 10.26 53.60 4.92
C VAL A 435 10.74 52.19 5.23
N THR A 436 11.48 51.98 6.32
CA THR A 436 11.96 50.65 6.71
C THR A 436 10.80 49.67 6.98
N LEU A 437 9.72 50.13 7.62
CA LEU A 437 8.53 49.32 7.85
C LEU A 437 7.78 49.00 6.55
N ARG A 438 7.77 49.91 5.58
CA ARG A 438 7.20 49.65 4.25
C ARG A 438 8.02 48.63 3.46
N GLU A 439 9.34 48.75 3.47
CA GLU A 439 10.24 47.78 2.83
C GLU A 439 10.05 46.39 3.43
N ALA A 440 10.05 46.27 4.76
CA ALA A 440 9.79 45.01 5.46
C ALA A 440 8.39 44.43 5.13
N LEU A 441 7.37 45.29 4.99
CA LEU A 441 6.03 44.86 4.59
C LEU A 441 6.00 44.33 3.15
N GLU A 442 6.69 44.98 2.21
CA GLU A 442 6.76 44.53 0.82
C GLU A 442 7.57 43.23 0.68
N GLU A 443 8.66 43.07 1.44
CA GLU A 443 9.41 41.81 1.51
C GLU A 443 8.54 40.66 2.05
N GLU A 444 7.79 40.92 3.13
CA GLU A 444 6.86 39.95 3.70
C GLU A 444 5.73 39.59 2.71
N LYS A 445 5.20 40.56 1.96
CA LYS A 445 4.22 40.29 0.89
C LYS A 445 4.82 39.45 -0.24
N ALA A 446 6.05 39.74 -0.66
CA ALA A 446 6.73 38.96 -1.69
C ALA A 446 7.01 37.52 -1.23
N ALA A 447 7.42 37.34 0.03
CA ALA A 447 7.61 36.03 0.64
C ALA A 447 6.28 35.24 0.70
N ARG A 448 5.18 35.90 1.10
CA ARG A 448 3.83 35.30 1.10
C ARG A 448 3.39 34.88 -0.30
N ALA A 449 3.53 35.74 -1.30
CA ALA A 449 3.18 35.43 -2.68
C ALA A 449 4.00 34.24 -3.23
N SER A 450 5.29 34.15 -2.87
CA SER A 450 6.15 33.02 -3.24
C SER A 450 5.67 31.71 -2.60
N LEU A 451 5.35 31.72 -1.30
CA LEU A 451 4.83 30.54 -0.60
C LEU A 451 3.45 30.11 -1.12
N GLU A 452 2.57 31.06 -1.43
CA GLU A 452 1.27 30.78 -2.06
C GLU A 452 1.45 30.16 -3.46
N GLY A 453 2.42 30.64 -4.24
CA GLY A 453 2.80 30.04 -5.52
C GLY A 453 3.27 28.59 -5.36
N GLN A 454 4.15 28.32 -4.39
CA GLN A 454 4.62 26.96 -4.10
C GLN A 454 3.48 26.04 -3.65
N LEU A 455 2.59 26.53 -2.77
CA LEU A 455 1.43 25.77 -2.31
C LEU A 455 0.49 25.44 -3.49
N ARG A 456 0.32 26.36 -4.43
CA ARG A 456 -0.48 26.13 -5.65
C ARG A 456 0.14 25.05 -6.52
N VAL A 457 1.44 25.08 -6.76
CA VAL A 457 2.14 24.03 -7.51
C VAL A 457 1.99 22.68 -6.82
N GLN A 458 2.17 22.61 -5.50
CA GLN A 458 1.95 21.37 -4.73
C GLN A 458 0.50 20.86 -4.83
N ARG A 459 -0.50 21.75 -4.85
CA ARG A 459 -1.90 21.38 -5.08
C ARG A 459 -2.15 20.84 -6.49
N GLU A 460 -1.52 21.43 -7.50
CA GLU A 460 -1.61 20.96 -8.89
C GLU A 460 -0.91 19.60 -9.06
N GLU A 461 0.27 19.41 -8.45
CA GLU A 461 0.99 18.14 -8.42
C GLU A 461 0.18 17.03 -7.72
N THR A 462 -0.39 17.33 -6.56
CA THR A 462 -1.25 16.36 -5.83
C THR A 462 -2.52 16.02 -6.62
N ALA A 463 -3.17 17.00 -7.26
CA ALA A 463 -4.32 16.74 -8.13
C ALA A 463 -3.95 15.88 -9.36
N SER A 464 -2.77 16.12 -9.94
CA SER A 464 -2.22 15.31 -11.03
C SER A 464 -1.95 13.87 -10.59
N LEU A 465 -1.31 13.67 -9.43
CA LEU A 465 -1.07 12.36 -8.84
C LEU A 465 -2.38 11.62 -8.53
N CYS A 466 -3.40 12.31 -8.01
CA CYS A 466 -4.72 11.73 -7.80
C CYS A 466 -5.37 11.28 -9.12
N SER A 467 -5.26 12.07 -10.19
CA SER A 467 -5.80 11.73 -11.51
C SER A 467 -5.08 10.52 -12.11
N LEU A 468 -3.75 10.50 -12.07
CA LEU A 468 -2.92 9.37 -12.49
C LEU A 468 -3.26 8.08 -11.73
N ARG A 469 -3.49 8.19 -10.41
CA ARG A 469 -3.90 7.04 -9.60
C ARG A 469 -5.25 6.48 -10.04
N ILE A 470 -6.23 7.34 -10.30
CA ILE A 470 -7.55 6.92 -10.79
C ILE A 470 -7.43 6.23 -12.15
N GLU A 471 -6.61 6.78 -13.06
CA GLU A 471 -6.37 6.15 -14.37
C GLU A 471 -5.69 4.78 -14.25
N MET A 472 -4.70 4.64 -13.36
CA MET A 472 -4.03 3.37 -13.10
C MET A 472 -4.99 2.33 -12.51
N GLU A 473 -5.81 2.70 -11.53
CA GLU A 473 -6.84 1.81 -10.96
C GLU A 473 -7.86 1.38 -12.03
N ARG A 474 -8.28 2.29 -12.93
CA ARG A 474 -9.16 1.97 -14.05
C ARG A 474 -8.52 0.95 -15.01
N VAL A 475 -7.27 1.17 -15.42
CA VAL A 475 -6.56 0.25 -16.33
C VAL A 475 -6.34 -1.11 -15.69
N GLN A 476 -5.98 -1.17 -14.41
CA GLN A 476 -5.84 -2.42 -13.66
C GLN A 476 -7.16 -3.20 -13.60
N GLN A 477 -8.28 -2.49 -13.37
CA GLN A 477 -9.60 -3.11 -13.32
C GLN A 477 -10.04 -3.61 -14.71
N GLU A 478 -9.72 -2.88 -15.78
CA GLU A 478 -9.98 -3.32 -17.15
C GLU A 478 -9.15 -4.55 -17.52
N GLN A 479 -7.88 -4.61 -17.13
CA GLN A 479 -7.01 -5.76 -17.37
C GLN A 479 -7.48 -7.01 -16.62
N SER A 480 -7.79 -6.88 -15.32
CA SER A 480 -8.31 -8.02 -14.53
C SER A 480 -9.65 -8.52 -15.06
N LYS A 481 -10.55 -7.62 -15.46
CA LYS A 481 -11.83 -7.98 -16.10
C LYS A 481 -11.60 -8.70 -17.43
N ALA A 482 -10.70 -8.20 -18.27
CA ALA A 482 -10.35 -8.82 -19.56
C ALA A 482 -9.81 -10.25 -19.36
N GLN A 483 -8.88 -10.43 -18.41
CA GLN A 483 -8.33 -11.75 -18.07
C GLN A 483 -9.40 -12.74 -17.60
N LEU A 484 -10.33 -12.30 -16.75
CA LEU A 484 -11.45 -13.13 -16.31
C LEU A 484 -12.40 -13.47 -17.45
N THR A 485 -12.69 -12.52 -18.35
CA THR A 485 -13.53 -12.79 -19.52
C THR A 485 -12.88 -13.78 -20.49
N ASP A 486 -11.57 -13.68 -20.69
CA ASP A 486 -10.81 -14.60 -21.54
C ASP A 486 -10.83 -16.01 -20.97
N LEU A 487 -10.54 -16.16 -19.67
CA LEU A 487 -10.60 -17.45 -18.97
C LEU A 487 -12.01 -18.07 -19.03
N LEU A 488 -13.05 -17.28 -18.80
CA LEU A 488 -14.44 -17.75 -18.92
C LEU A 488 -14.78 -18.20 -20.34
N SER A 489 -14.28 -17.49 -21.36
CA SER A 489 -14.49 -17.88 -22.76
C SER A 489 -13.78 -19.19 -23.10
N GLU A 490 -12.57 -19.39 -22.57
CA GLU A 490 -11.79 -20.62 -22.76
C GLU A 490 -12.47 -21.82 -22.08
N GLN A 491 -12.94 -21.65 -20.84
CA GLN A 491 -13.67 -22.70 -20.13
C GLN A 491 -14.99 -23.06 -20.83
N ARG A 492 -15.70 -22.07 -21.38
CA ARG A 492 -16.89 -22.33 -22.22
C ARG A 492 -16.53 -23.10 -23.48
N ALA A 493 -15.44 -22.75 -24.16
CA ALA A 493 -14.98 -23.47 -25.35
C ALA A 493 -14.59 -24.93 -25.02
N LYS A 494 -13.93 -25.15 -23.87
CA LYS A 494 -13.63 -26.50 -23.37
C LYS A 494 -14.89 -27.31 -23.09
N ALA A 495 -15.87 -26.72 -22.41
CA ALA A 495 -17.15 -27.37 -22.13
C ALA A 495 -17.89 -27.76 -23.43
N LEU A 496 -17.91 -26.88 -24.44
CA LEU A 496 -18.51 -27.18 -25.74
C LEU A 496 -17.78 -28.31 -26.48
N ARG A 497 -16.44 -28.37 -26.40
CA ARG A 497 -15.67 -29.48 -26.99
C ARG A 497 -15.98 -30.81 -26.30
N LEU A 498 -15.95 -30.83 -24.97
CA LEU A 498 -16.29 -32.03 -24.19
C LEU A 498 -17.72 -32.49 -24.45
N GLN A 499 -18.65 -31.56 -24.63
CA GLN A 499 -20.03 -31.88 -25.01
C GLN A 499 -20.09 -32.53 -26.39
N ALA A 500 -19.38 -32.01 -27.39
CA ALA A 500 -19.32 -32.62 -28.72
C ALA A 500 -18.64 -34.00 -28.70
N GLU A 501 -17.58 -34.18 -27.90
CA GLU A 501 -16.94 -35.48 -27.68
C GLU A 501 -17.89 -36.48 -27.00
N LEU A 502 -18.70 -36.02 -26.04
CA LEU A 502 -19.72 -36.85 -25.41
C LEU A 502 -20.81 -37.25 -26.42
N GLU A 503 -21.35 -36.31 -27.19
CA GLU A 503 -22.38 -36.58 -28.20
C GLU A 503 -21.88 -37.56 -29.27
N THR A 504 -20.62 -37.41 -29.72
CA THR A 504 -20.02 -38.36 -30.67
C THR A 504 -19.80 -39.73 -30.05
N SER A 505 -19.34 -39.82 -28.80
CA SER A 505 -19.20 -41.09 -28.07
C SER A 505 -20.56 -41.78 -27.87
N GLU A 506 -21.59 -41.04 -27.47
CA GLU A 506 -22.95 -41.58 -27.35
C GLU A 506 -23.49 -42.05 -28.70
N GLN A 507 -23.23 -41.31 -29.78
CA GLN A 507 -23.63 -41.71 -31.12
C GLN A 507 -22.95 -43.02 -31.53
N VAL A 508 -21.64 -43.14 -31.32
CA VAL A 508 -20.90 -44.39 -31.58
C VAL A 508 -21.45 -45.55 -30.75
N GLN A 509 -21.81 -45.32 -29.48
CA GLN A 509 -22.46 -46.34 -28.65
C GLN A 509 -23.82 -46.75 -29.20
N ARG A 510 -24.67 -45.80 -29.60
CA ARG A 510 -25.97 -46.08 -30.23
C ARG A 510 -25.80 -46.89 -31.51
N ASP A 511 -24.83 -46.52 -32.34
CA ASP A 511 -24.51 -47.18 -33.60
C ASP A 511 -24.01 -48.62 -33.38
N PHE A 512 -23.17 -48.84 -32.35
CA PHE A 512 -22.73 -50.19 -31.97
C PHE A 512 -23.90 -51.06 -31.50
N VAL A 513 -24.80 -50.52 -30.67
CA VAL A 513 -26.00 -51.22 -30.22
C VAL A 513 -26.89 -51.57 -31.42
N ARG A 514 -27.16 -50.61 -32.32
CA ARG A 514 -27.94 -50.84 -33.55
C ARG A 514 -27.34 -51.93 -34.43
N LEU A 515 -26.02 -51.87 -34.66
CA LEU A 515 -25.31 -52.87 -35.45
C LEU A 515 -25.37 -54.25 -34.81
N SER A 516 -25.15 -54.35 -33.50
CA SER A 516 -25.21 -55.62 -32.76
C SER A 516 -26.60 -56.25 -32.80
N GLN A 517 -27.65 -55.44 -32.65
CA GLN A 517 -29.04 -55.90 -32.79
C GLN A 517 -29.35 -56.39 -34.20
N ALA A 518 -28.95 -55.64 -35.23
CA ALA A 518 -29.15 -56.03 -36.63
C ALA A 518 -28.43 -57.34 -36.98
N LEU A 519 -27.18 -57.49 -36.51
CA LEU A 519 -26.42 -58.72 -36.64
C LEU A 519 -27.12 -59.88 -35.93
N GLN A 520 -27.62 -59.66 -34.72
CA GLN A 520 -28.34 -60.67 -33.94
C GLN A 520 -29.61 -61.15 -34.66
N VAL A 521 -30.38 -60.24 -35.27
CA VAL A 521 -31.55 -60.59 -36.09
C VAL A 521 -31.16 -61.37 -37.34
N ARG A 522 -30.13 -60.94 -38.09
CA ARG A 522 -29.64 -61.67 -39.27
C ARG A 522 -29.17 -63.08 -38.93
N LEU A 523 -28.44 -63.24 -37.83
CA LEU A 523 -28.00 -64.56 -37.35
C LEU A 523 -29.18 -65.46 -36.98
N GLU A 524 -30.23 -64.90 -36.38
CA GLU A 524 -31.45 -65.64 -36.04
C GLU A 524 -32.24 -66.06 -37.30
N TRP A 525 -32.32 -65.23 -38.33
CA TRP A 525 -32.91 -65.63 -39.62
C TRP A 525 -32.13 -66.75 -40.30
N ILE A 526 -30.80 -66.72 -40.24
CA ILE A 526 -29.96 -67.81 -40.75
C ILE A 526 -30.22 -69.10 -39.96
N ARG A 527 -30.37 -69.02 -38.63
CA ARG A 527 -30.69 -70.16 -37.77
C ARG A 527 -32.05 -70.79 -38.11
N GLN A 528 -33.01 -69.98 -38.54
CA GLN A 528 -34.37 -70.40 -38.89
C GLN A 528 -34.53 -70.85 -40.35
N ALA A 529 -33.51 -70.68 -41.21
CA ALA A 529 -33.58 -71.06 -42.62
C ALA A 529 -33.55 -72.60 -42.78
N GLU A 530 -34.48 -73.14 -43.57
CA GLU A 530 -34.62 -74.59 -43.78
C GLU A 530 -33.83 -75.08 -45.00
N THR A 531 -33.38 -74.18 -45.87
CA THR A 531 -32.60 -74.51 -47.09
C THR A 531 -31.38 -73.61 -47.27
N LEU A 532 -30.35 -74.15 -47.95
CA LEU A 532 -29.12 -73.41 -48.24
C LEU A 532 -29.36 -72.20 -49.16
N GLU A 533 -30.33 -72.27 -50.07
CA GLU A 533 -30.68 -71.14 -50.96
C GLU A 533 -31.27 -69.95 -50.17
N GLN A 534 -32.03 -70.20 -49.10
CA GLN A 534 -32.54 -69.16 -48.20
C GLN A 534 -31.40 -68.48 -47.42
N VAL A 535 -30.42 -69.25 -46.96
CA VAL A 535 -29.21 -68.70 -46.29
C VAL A 535 -28.41 -67.81 -47.25
N HIS A 536 -28.22 -68.24 -48.51
CA HIS A 536 -27.53 -67.42 -49.52
C HIS A 536 -28.29 -66.12 -49.81
N SER A 537 -29.62 -66.16 -49.90
CA SER A 537 -30.43 -64.96 -50.10
C SER A 537 -30.34 -63.95 -48.94
N ILE A 538 -30.23 -64.40 -47.69
CA ILE A 538 -30.08 -63.52 -46.50
C ILE A 538 -28.68 -62.90 -46.44
N LEU A 539 -27.67 -63.62 -46.94
CA LEU A 539 -26.29 -63.13 -47.03
C LEU A 539 -26.06 -62.19 -48.23
N ASP A 540 -26.80 -62.39 -49.32
CA ASP A 540 -26.75 -61.55 -50.53
C ASP A 540 -27.58 -60.26 -50.41
N GLU A 541 -28.49 -60.15 -49.43
CA GLU A 541 -29.09 -58.86 -49.05
C GLU A 541 -27.99 -57.93 -48.53
N ALA A 542 -27.58 -57.01 -49.41
CA ALA A 542 -26.50 -56.01 -49.33
C ALA A 542 -25.65 -56.06 -48.04
N PRO A 543 -24.33 -56.29 -48.16
CA PRO A 543 -23.45 -56.27 -46.99
C PRO A 543 -23.62 -54.92 -46.27
N LEU A 544 -23.77 -54.96 -44.95
CA LEU A 544 -23.87 -53.77 -44.08
C LEU A 544 -22.58 -52.95 -44.23
N LYS A 545 -22.54 -52.07 -45.24
CA LYS A 545 -21.39 -51.20 -45.54
C LYS A 545 -21.44 -49.91 -44.71
N ASP A 546 -22.65 -49.47 -44.33
CA ASP A 546 -22.88 -48.29 -43.50
C ASP A 546 -24.01 -48.58 -42.49
N ILE A 547 -23.85 -48.09 -41.25
CA ILE A 547 -24.81 -48.28 -40.15
C ILE A 547 -26.13 -47.55 -40.45
N ARG A 548 -26.09 -46.52 -41.32
CA ARG A 548 -27.25 -45.76 -41.79
C ARG A 548 -28.22 -46.57 -42.65
N ASP A 549 -27.80 -47.72 -43.18
CA ASP A 549 -28.62 -48.59 -44.02
C ASP A 549 -29.49 -49.56 -43.19
N ILE A 550 -29.30 -49.60 -41.86
CA ILE A 550 -30.11 -50.39 -40.93
C ILE A 550 -31.44 -49.65 -40.72
N LYS A 551 -32.53 -50.19 -41.28
CA LYS A 551 -33.88 -49.65 -41.04
C LYS A 551 -34.25 -49.80 -39.57
N ASP A 552 -34.45 -48.67 -38.90
CA ASP A 552 -35.12 -48.59 -37.60
C ASP A 552 -36.49 -49.28 -37.75
N SER A 553 -36.63 -50.45 -37.13
CA SER A 553 -37.85 -51.27 -37.15
C SER A 553 -38.68 -51.03 -35.89
#